data_AF-A0A6M6IBW8-F1
#
_entry.id   AF-A0A6M6IBW8-F1
#
_cell.length_a   1.000
_cell.length_b   1.000
_cell.length_c   1.000
_cell.angle_alpha   90.00
_cell.angle_beta   90.00
_cell.angle_gamma   90.00
#
_symmetry.space_group_name_H-M   'P 1'
#
loop_
_entity.id
_entity.type
_entity.pdbx_description
1 polymer ?
#
loop_
_entity_poly.entity_id
_entity_poly.type
_entity_poly.pdbx_seq_one_letter_code
_entity_poly.pdbx_strand_id
1 'polypeptide(L)'
;MSTHQTLRVQVTDTNQRPRGVMTIEADFDHVGPYRVQHDGHTYWFTGKSGTHRASGVATREMATADDARLWITLGGTAIWED
;
A
#
# COMPACT_ATOMS: atom_id res chain seq x y z
N MET A 1 -19.42 0.98 1.57
CA MET A 1 -19.19 2.20 0.76
C MET A 1 -17.71 2.25 0.49
N SER A 2 -17.29 2.32 -0.77
CA SER A 2 -15.89 2.51 -1.11
C SER A 2 -15.59 4.00 -1.25
N THR A 3 -14.43 4.42 -0.76
CA THR A 3 -13.98 5.82 -0.86
C THR A 3 -12.70 5.88 -1.66
N HIS A 4 -12.69 6.67 -2.73
CA HIS A 4 -11.51 6.96 -3.52
C HIS A 4 -10.75 8.15 -2.92
N GLN A 5 -9.43 8.04 -2.77
CA GLN A 5 -8.59 9.10 -2.22
C GLN A 5 -7.26 9.21 -2.97
N THR A 6 -6.82 10.45 -3.19
CA THR A 6 -5.44 10.77 -3.55
C THR A 6 -4.64 11.00 -2.26
N LEU A 7 -3.55 10.25 -2.08
CA LEU A 7 -2.76 10.26 -0.85
C LEU A 7 -1.30 10.61 -1.12
N ARG A 8 -0.65 11.20 -0.11
CA ARG A 8 0.81 11.37 -0.07
C ARG A 8 1.39 10.37 0.92
N VAL A 9 2.18 9.42 0.43
CA VAL A 9 2.64 8.26 1.21
C VAL A 9 4.16 8.18 1.23
N GLN A 10 4.74 7.78 2.35
CA GLN A 10 6.16 7.45 2.41
C GLN A 10 6.39 6.10 1.74
N VAL A 11 7.29 6.02 0.77
CA VAL A 11 7.59 4.78 0.03
C VAL A 11 9.00 4.31 0.36
N THR A 12 9.13 3.01 0.66
CA THR A 12 10.39 2.29 0.76
C THR A 12 10.44 1.24 -0.35
N ASP A 13 11.53 1.19 -1.11
CA ASP A 13 11.70 0.23 -2.20
C ASP A 13 12.02 -1.19 -1.71
N THR A 14 12.06 -2.14 -2.65
CA THR A 14 12.40 -3.56 -2.41
C THR A 14 13.80 -3.76 -1.82
N ASN A 15 14.70 -2.77 -1.98
CA ASN A 15 16.04 -2.77 -1.42
C ASN A 15 16.11 -2.09 -0.03
N GLN A 16 14.96 -1.85 0.61
CA GLN A 16 14.83 -1.16 1.90
C GLN A 16 15.33 0.28 1.87
N ARG A 17 15.34 0.94 0.70
CA ARG A 17 15.76 2.32 0.55
C ARG A 17 14.54 3.25 0.51
N PRO A 18 14.56 4.38 1.24
CA PRO A 18 13.51 5.37 1.13
C PRO A 18 13.47 5.96 -0.29
N ARG A 19 12.32 5.86 -0.96
CA ARG A 19 11.99 6.61 -2.19
C ARG A 19 11.41 8.00 -1.87
N GLY A 20 11.02 8.22 -0.61
CA GLY A 20 10.44 9.48 -0.14
C GLY A 20 8.93 9.52 -0.28
N VAL A 21 8.36 10.73 -0.27
CA VAL A 21 6.90 10.92 -0.38
C VAL A 21 6.46 10.86 -1.83
N MET A 22 5.54 9.96 -2.14
CA MET A 22 4.93 9.82 -3.47
C MET A 22 3.42 10.01 -3.40
N THR A 23 2.83 10.48 -4.49
CA THR A 23 1.37 10.59 -4.63
C THR A 23 0.84 9.27 -5.19
N ILE A 24 -0.21 8.73 -4.57
CA ILE A 24 -0.92 7.53 -5.02
C ILE A 24 -2.41 7.82 -5.12
N GLU A 25 -3.13 6.96 -5.84
CA GLU A 25 -4.58 6.84 -5.73
C GLU A 25 -4.94 5.54 -5.02
N ALA A 26 -5.91 5.57 -4.12
CA ALA A 26 -6.34 4.38 -3.38
C ALA A 26 -7.85 4.36 -3.16
N ASP A 27 -8.43 3.18 -3.34
CA ASP A 27 -9.81 2.90 -2.96
C ASP A 27 -9.85 2.12 -1.65
N PHE A 28 -10.67 2.60 -0.72
CA PHE A 28 -10.80 2.05 0.62
C PHE A 28 -12.11 1.29 0.79
N ASP A 29 -12.05 0.17 1.51
CA ASP A 29 -13.19 -0.47 2.12
C ASP A 29 -13.34 0.03 3.57
N HIS A 30 -14.17 -0.64 4.38
CA HIS A 30 -14.42 -0.25 5.77
C HIS A 30 -13.23 -0.50 6.72
N VAL A 31 -12.19 -1.22 6.29
CA VAL A 31 -11.00 -1.57 7.07
C VAL A 31 -9.75 -0.87 6.54
N GLY A 32 -9.59 -0.76 5.22
CA GLY A 32 -8.38 -0.19 4.63
C GLY A 32 -8.37 -0.20 3.09
N PRO A 33 -7.21 0.07 2.48
CA PRO A 33 -7.10 0.10 1.02
C PRO A 33 -7.31 -1.30 0.45
N TYR A 34 -8.17 -1.43 -0.57
CA TYR A 34 -8.36 -2.68 -1.32
C TYR A 34 -7.86 -2.58 -2.76
N ARG A 35 -7.63 -1.37 -3.26
CA ARG A 35 -6.99 -1.08 -4.54
C ARG A 35 -6.07 0.13 -4.40
N VAL A 36 -4.86 0.04 -4.96
CA VAL A 36 -3.86 1.12 -4.95
C VAL A 36 -3.29 1.27 -6.36
N GLN A 37 -3.24 2.49 -6.88
CA GLN A 37 -2.42 2.85 -8.04
C GLN A 37 -1.14 3.52 -7.58
N HIS A 38 -0.01 2.89 -7.91
CA HIS A 38 1.32 3.34 -7.52
C HIS A 38 2.31 3.02 -8.65
N ASP A 39 3.14 3.99 -9.01
CA ASP A 39 4.20 3.87 -10.02
C ASP A 39 3.73 3.28 -11.37
N GLY A 40 2.52 3.64 -11.81
CA GLY A 40 1.94 3.14 -13.07
C GLY A 40 1.29 1.74 -12.98
N HIS A 41 1.38 1.08 -11.82
CA HIS A 41 0.77 -0.22 -11.59
C HIS A 41 -0.49 -0.11 -10.73
N THR A 42 -1.42 -1.07 -10.92
CA THR A 42 -2.59 -1.24 -10.06
C THR A 42 -2.42 -2.49 -9.22
N TYR A 43 -2.43 -2.30 -7.90
CA TYR A 43 -2.33 -3.36 -6.90
C TYR A 43 -3.68 -3.60 -6.24
N TRP A 44 -3.98 -4.87 -5.97
CA TRP A 44 -5.20 -5.31 -5.31
C TRP A 44 -4.89 -6.02 -4.02
N PHE A 45 -5.76 -5.84 -3.02
CA PHE A 45 -5.62 -6.54 -1.75
C PHE A 45 -5.71 -8.05 -1.96
N THR A 46 -4.69 -8.77 -1.48
CA THR A 46 -4.57 -10.23 -1.68
C THR A 46 -5.46 -11.04 -0.72
N GLY A 47 -6.10 -10.38 0.25
CA GLY A 47 -6.75 -11.03 1.39
C GLY A 47 -5.82 -11.22 2.59
N LYS A 48 -4.51 -10.92 2.45
CA LYS A 48 -3.51 -11.07 3.50
C LYS A 48 -3.22 -9.75 4.22
N SER A 49 -3.49 -9.74 5.52
CA SER A 49 -3.14 -8.64 6.42
C SER A 49 -1.85 -8.94 7.19
N GLY A 50 -1.17 -7.89 7.63
CA GLY A 50 0.08 -7.99 8.37
C GLY A 50 0.24 -6.89 9.41
N THR A 51 1.40 -6.90 10.07
CA THR A 51 1.79 -5.87 11.02
C THR A 51 3.24 -5.48 10.73
N HIS A 52 3.48 -4.20 10.48
CA HIS A 52 4.84 -3.70 10.29
C HIS A 52 5.61 -3.83 11.61
N ARG A 53 6.69 -4.63 11.60
CA ARG A 53 7.38 -5.09 12.81
C ARG A 53 7.94 -3.96 13.69
N ALA A 54 8.47 -2.90 13.09
CA ALA A 54 9.13 -1.83 13.84
C ALA A 54 8.13 -0.86 14.51
N SER A 55 6.98 -0.62 13.89
CA SER A 55 5.99 0.36 14.37
C SER A 55 4.73 -0.27 14.97
N GLY A 56 4.51 -1.57 14.76
CA GLY A 56 3.29 -2.27 15.18
C GLY A 56 2.04 -1.89 14.37
N VAL A 57 2.19 -1.12 13.29
CA VAL A 57 1.06 -0.63 12.48
C VAL A 57 0.52 -1.75 11.60
N ALA A 58 -0.80 -1.90 11.56
CA ALA A 58 -1.47 -2.86 10.69
C ALA A 58 -1.31 -2.50 9.21
N THR A 59 -1.08 -3.52 8.38
CA THR A 59 -0.83 -3.41 6.94
C THR A 59 -1.67 -4.41 6.16
N ARG A 60 -1.78 -4.17 4.85
CA ARG A 60 -2.32 -5.10 3.87
C ARG A 60 -1.27 -5.39 2.80
N GLU A 61 -1.18 -6.65 2.40
CA GLU A 61 -0.43 -7.05 1.21
C GLU A 61 -1.27 -6.76 -0.03
N MET A 62 -0.62 -6.17 -1.02
CA MET A 62 -1.23 -5.82 -2.29
C MET A 62 -0.39 -6.42 -3.42
N ALA A 63 -1.03 -6.91 -4.46
CA ALA A 63 -0.35 -7.50 -5.61
C ALA A 63 -0.94 -7.00 -6.93
N THR A 64 -0.08 -6.89 -7.93
CA THR A 64 -0.49 -6.71 -9.34
C THR A 64 -0.86 -8.07 -9.96
N ALA A 65 -1.35 -8.07 -11.20
CA ALA A 65 -1.56 -9.29 -11.96
C ALA A 65 -0.27 -10.06 -12.28
N ASP A 66 0.87 -9.36 -12.34
CA ASP A 66 2.20 -9.92 -12.61
C ASP A 66 2.96 -10.28 -11.32
N ASP A 67 2.26 -10.31 -10.19
CA ASP A 67 2.79 -10.64 -8.85
C ASP A 67 3.89 -9.69 -8.32
N ALA A 68 4.00 -8.47 -8.86
CA ALA A 68 4.69 -7.38 -8.16
C ALA A 68 3.91 -7.01 -6.90
N ARG A 69 4.58 -6.88 -5.75
CA ARG A 69 3.93 -6.74 -4.44
C ARG A 69 4.33 -5.46 -3.73
N LEU A 70 3.44 -5.07 -2.82
CA LEU A 70 3.74 -4.06 -1.81
C LEU A 70 2.89 -4.31 -0.57
N TRP A 71 3.32 -3.69 0.53
CA TRP A 71 2.56 -3.59 1.77
C TRP A 71 2.19 -2.14 2.00
N ILE A 72 0.94 -1.89 2.41
CA ILE A 72 0.45 -0.53 2.71
C ILE A 72 -0.22 -0.50 4.08
N THR A 73 -0.05 0.60 4.82
CA THR A 73 -0.76 0.80 6.10
C THR A 73 -2.26 0.99 5.89
N LEU A 74 -3.09 0.63 6.88
CA LEU A 74 -4.55 0.75 6.75
C LEU A 74 -5.03 2.20 6.51
N GLY A 75 -4.27 3.19 6.98
CA GLY A 75 -4.55 4.61 6.75
C GLY A 75 -3.90 5.18 5.49
N GLY A 76 -3.19 4.37 4.69
CA GLY A 76 -2.50 4.82 3.48
C GLY A 76 -1.45 5.89 3.77
N THR A 77 -0.59 5.67 4.77
CA THR A 77 0.48 6.61 5.17
C THR A 77 1.87 6.15 4.75
N ALA A 78 2.07 4.84 4.57
CA ALA A 78 3.35 4.26 4.15
C ALA A 78 3.14 3.04 3.26
N ILE A 79 4.06 2.87 2.30
CA ILE A 79 4.20 1.74 1.39
C ILE A 79 5.60 1.13 1.53
N TRP A 80 5.67 -0.20 1.53
CA TRP A 80 6.90 -0.98 1.36
C TRP A 80 6.74 -1.87 0.13
N GLU A 81 7.56 -1.65 -0.88
CA GLU A 81 7.60 -2.53 -2.06
C GLU A 81 8.26 -3.86 -1.69
N ASP A 82 7.75 -4.95 -2.26
CA ASP A 82 8.18 -6.33 -2.00
C ASP A 82 8.50 -7.04 -3.32
#